data_AF-A0AB38A8V8-F1
#
_entry.id   AF-A0AB38A8V8-F1
#
_cell.length_a   1.000
_cell.length_b   1.000
_cell.length_c   1.000
_cell.angle_alpha   90.00
_cell.angle_beta   90.00
_cell.angle_gamma   90.00
#
_symmetry.space_group_name_H-M   'P 1'
#
loop_
_entity.id
_entity.type
_entity.pdbx_description
1 polymer ?
#
loop_
_entity_poly.entity_id
_entity_poly.type
_entity_poly.pdbx_seq_one_letter_code
_entity_poly.pdbx_strand_id
1 'polypeptide(L)'
;MTPAQTAVASPVPSASATAVVRSSTSPVPSVPVPSLSTATVVPSAPPAAPSSVDASSVLPAVVSGAFLAAMLTATISIWLARRKSREEEIGRLRTAFAEAFAAHNAYKEMPYAIRRRRSDAAPEERVRLSETLREIQGNLSYHLAWTKIESETVGKAYEELVQELRKTAGAAMHAAWEAPPIESDTAMNIPPAQIDLSALQPLETAYIAAVRAHLRTLKPWWSR
;
A
#
# COMPACT_ATOMS: atom_id res chain seq x y z
N MET A 1 9.72 32.22 -70.45
CA MET A 1 8.64 31.66 -69.62
C MET A 1 8.98 31.96 -68.17
N THR A 2 8.13 32.76 -67.57
CA THR A 2 8.38 33.65 -66.43
C THR A 2 8.18 32.92 -65.09
N PRO A 3 9.03 33.15 -64.07
CA PRO A 3 8.77 32.70 -62.71
C PRO A 3 7.87 33.71 -61.99
N ALA A 4 6.82 33.23 -61.31
CA ALA A 4 6.00 34.07 -60.44
C ALA A 4 6.32 33.74 -58.97
N GLN A 5 6.87 34.76 -58.33
CA GLN A 5 7.22 34.89 -56.91
C GLN A 5 6.03 35.55 -56.16
N THR A 6 6.11 35.55 -54.82
CA THR A 6 5.35 36.38 -53.81
C THR A 6 4.04 35.73 -53.32
N ALA A 7 3.70 35.63 -52.03
CA ALA A 7 4.04 36.40 -50.81
C ALA A 7 4.09 35.44 -49.59
N VAL A 8 5.03 35.53 -48.64
CA VAL A 8 5.14 36.44 -47.48
C VAL A 8 3.87 36.52 -46.61
N ALA A 9 3.90 35.82 -45.47
CA ALA A 9 3.42 36.31 -44.18
C ALA A 9 4.05 35.50 -43.02
N SER A 10 4.78 36.19 -42.16
CA SER A 10 5.16 35.85 -40.78
C SER A 10 4.80 37.08 -39.92
N PRO A 11 4.86 37.09 -38.58
CA PRO A 11 4.96 36.02 -37.56
C PRO A 11 3.89 36.21 -36.42
N VAL A 12 4.09 35.58 -35.24
CA VAL A 12 3.69 36.00 -33.85
C VAL A 12 2.66 35.06 -33.17
N PRO A 13 2.72 34.78 -31.83
CA PRO A 13 3.84 34.76 -30.88
C PRO A 13 4.01 33.43 -30.10
N SER A 14 5.24 33.21 -29.62
CA SER A 14 5.57 32.34 -28.48
C SER A 14 4.82 32.75 -27.21
N ALA A 15 4.07 31.81 -26.63
CA ALA A 15 3.64 31.90 -25.23
C ALA A 15 4.72 31.26 -24.34
N SER A 16 5.63 32.09 -23.82
CA SER A 16 6.47 31.74 -22.68
C SER A 16 5.59 31.68 -21.43
N ALA A 17 5.22 30.47 -21.00
CA ALA A 17 4.59 30.28 -19.71
C ALA A 17 5.66 30.22 -18.62
N THR A 18 5.88 31.36 -17.97
CA THR A 18 6.64 31.49 -16.73
C THR A 18 5.94 30.69 -15.63
N ALA A 19 6.47 29.50 -15.32
CA ALA A 19 6.06 28.74 -14.15
C ALA A 19 6.65 29.40 -12.89
N VAL A 20 5.82 30.16 -12.18
CA VAL A 20 6.11 30.66 -10.84
C VAL A 20 6.16 29.46 -9.89
N VAL A 21 7.37 29.05 -9.52
CA VAL A 21 7.63 28.13 -8.41
C VAL A 21 7.27 28.85 -7.11
N ARG A 22 6.09 28.56 -6.55
CA ARG A 22 5.78 28.90 -5.16
C ARG A 22 6.39 27.83 -4.26
N SER A 23 7.54 28.16 -3.68
CA SER A 23 8.13 27.41 -2.57
C SER A 23 7.24 27.54 -1.34
N SER A 24 6.43 26.51 -1.05
CA SER A 24 5.77 26.37 0.24
C SER A 24 6.75 25.84 1.27
N THR A 25 7.42 26.77 1.96
CA THR A 25 8.21 26.51 3.15
C THR A 25 7.27 26.18 4.31
N SER A 26 7.16 24.90 4.67
CA SER A 26 6.49 24.50 5.92
C SER A 26 7.42 24.73 7.11
N PRO A 27 6.95 25.38 8.19
CA PRO A 27 7.75 25.59 9.39
C PRO A 27 7.90 24.31 10.22
N VAL A 28 9.14 24.07 10.66
CA VAL A 28 9.57 23.01 11.56
C VAL A 28 8.92 23.21 12.94
N PRO A 29 8.30 22.17 13.55
CA PRO A 29 7.82 22.28 14.92
C PRO A 29 8.97 22.20 15.92
N SER A 30 9.15 23.29 16.67
CA SER A 30 10.08 23.43 17.79
C SER A 30 9.78 22.44 18.91
N VAL A 31 10.78 21.64 19.27
CA VAL A 31 10.74 20.71 20.40
C VAL A 31 11.01 21.49 21.70
N PRO A 32 10.11 21.49 22.70
CA PRO A 32 10.41 22.06 24.01
C PRO A 32 11.34 21.15 24.81
N VAL A 33 12.46 21.72 25.25
CA VAL A 33 13.45 21.10 26.14
C VAL A 33 12.91 21.15 27.58
N PRO A 34 12.93 20.05 28.36
CA PRO A 34 12.52 20.11 29.76
C PRO A 34 13.62 20.78 30.62
N SER A 35 13.24 21.85 31.31
CA SER A 35 14.07 22.54 32.31
C SER A 35 14.32 21.66 33.53
N LEU A 36 15.59 21.42 33.84
CA LEU A 36 16.05 20.82 35.09
C LEU A 36 15.95 21.88 36.21
N SER A 37 14.92 21.78 37.05
CA SER A 37 14.88 22.51 38.32
C SER A 37 15.51 21.67 39.42
N THR A 38 16.78 21.98 39.71
CA THR A 38 17.51 21.55 40.90
C THR A 38 16.92 22.25 42.13
N ALA A 39 16.22 21.52 42.99
CA ALA A 39 15.87 21.98 44.33
C ALA A 39 16.88 21.42 45.33
N THR A 40 17.82 22.26 45.73
CA THR A 40 18.70 22.08 46.89
C THR A 40 17.87 22.23 48.17
N VAL A 41 17.83 21.19 49.01
CA VAL A 41 17.36 21.30 50.40
C VAL A 41 18.47 20.81 51.34
N VAL A 42 18.88 21.73 52.20
CA VAL A 42 19.92 21.64 53.25
C VAL A 42 19.38 20.87 54.47
N PRO A 43 20.22 20.14 55.23
CA PRO A 43 19.77 19.21 56.27
C PRO A 43 19.58 19.88 57.64
N SER A 44 18.68 19.35 58.47
CA SER A 44 18.69 19.59 59.92
C SER A 44 18.21 18.34 60.67
N ALA A 45 18.97 17.99 61.71
CA ALA A 45 19.02 16.70 62.38
C ALA A 45 18.09 16.62 63.63
N PRO A 46 18.18 15.59 64.51
CA PRO A 46 17.21 14.51 64.66
C PRO A 46 16.43 14.58 66.01
N PRO A 47 15.55 13.60 66.31
CA PRO A 47 15.77 12.91 67.57
C PRO A 47 15.56 11.38 67.52
N ALA A 48 16.45 10.72 68.28
CA ALA A 48 16.27 9.51 69.09
C ALA A 48 15.58 8.27 68.47
N ALA A 49 16.40 7.24 68.23
CA ALA A 49 15.96 5.85 68.36
C ALA A 49 15.51 5.58 69.80
N PRO A 50 14.61 4.60 70.01
CA PRO A 50 15.19 3.34 70.46
C PRO A 50 14.50 2.07 69.93
N SER A 51 15.28 1.01 70.03
CA SER A 51 14.88 -0.38 70.25
C SER A 51 14.72 -1.27 69.02
N SER A 52 15.77 -2.05 68.83
CA SER A 52 15.78 -3.41 68.30
C SER A 52 14.51 -4.20 68.66
N VAL A 53 13.85 -4.74 67.62
CA VAL A 53 12.94 -5.88 67.73
C VAL A 53 13.27 -6.84 66.59
N ASP A 54 13.90 -7.94 67.01
CA ASP A 54 13.79 -9.30 66.50
C ASP A 54 13.81 -9.54 64.99
N ALA A 55 14.93 -10.12 64.57
CA ALA A 55 14.99 -11.03 63.43
C ALA A 55 14.09 -12.24 63.69
N SER A 56 12.79 -12.10 63.40
CA SER A 56 11.87 -13.21 63.21
C SER A 56 11.49 -13.24 61.73
N SER A 57 12.29 -13.99 60.98
CA SER A 57 12.02 -14.35 59.60
C SER A 57 10.75 -15.19 59.53
N VAL A 58 9.65 -14.54 59.19
CA VAL A 58 8.50 -15.12 58.50
C VAL A 58 7.93 -13.96 57.69
N LEU A 59 8.28 -13.85 56.41
CA LEU A 59 7.64 -12.92 55.49
C LEU A 59 6.15 -13.28 55.42
N PRO A 60 5.20 -12.50 55.98
CA PRO A 60 3.85 -12.60 55.48
C PRO A 60 3.87 -11.85 54.15
N ALA A 61 3.67 -12.57 53.04
CA ALA A 61 3.43 -11.92 51.76
C ALA A 61 2.08 -11.18 51.83
N VAL A 62 2.06 -10.02 52.51
CA VAL A 62 0.97 -9.05 52.42
C VAL A 62 1.13 -8.40 51.07
N VAL A 63 0.66 -9.11 50.04
CA VAL A 63 0.45 -8.50 48.74
C VAL A 63 -0.64 -7.46 48.95
N SER A 64 -0.25 -6.20 49.08
CA SER A 64 -1.21 -5.09 49.21
C SER A 64 -2.20 -5.17 48.05
N GLY A 65 -3.49 -4.89 48.30
CA GLY A 65 -4.51 -4.83 47.23
C GLY A 65 -4.09 -3.91 46.08
N ALA A 66 -3.29 -2.88 46.37
CA ALA A 66 -2.70 -2.00 45.37
C ALA A 66 -1.72 -2.72 44.43
N PHE A 67 -0.92 -3.68 44.92
CA PHE A 67 0.00 -4.46 44.08
C PHE A 67 -0.75 -5.45 43.19
N LEU A 68 -1.77 -6.15 43.72
CA LEU A 68 -2.62 -7.02 42.90
C LEU A 68 -3.38 -6.21 41.83
N ALA A 69 -3.92 -5.06 42.19
CA ALA A 69 -4.57 -4.16 41.25
C ALA A 69 -3.59 -3.65 40.17
N ALA A 70 -2.37 -3.30 40.54
CA ALA A 70 -1.33 -2.87 39.59
C ALA A 70 -0.91 -4.00 38.64
N MET A 71 -0.70 -5.23 39.14
CA MET A 71 -0.40 -6.39 38.29
C MET A 71 -1.55 -6.72 37.34
N LEU A 72 -2.79 -6.74 37.82
CA LEU A 72 -3.95 -7.01 36.99
C LEU A 72 -4.08 -5.93 35.89
N THR A 73 -3.94 -4.67 36.25
CA THR A 73 -3.96 -3.55 35.30
C THR A 73 -2.85 -3.70 34.26
N ALA A 74 -1.60 -3.98 34.68
CA ALA A 74 -0.50 -4.18 33.76
C ALA A 74 -0.73 -5.35 32.79
N THR A 75 -1.26 -6.49 33.27
CA THR A 75 -1.59 -7.64 32.41
C THR A 75 -2.68 -7.30 31.41
N ILE A 76 -3.74 -6.59 31.82
CA ILE A 76 -4.82 -6.13 30.93
C ILE A 76 -4.27 -5.15 29.89
N SER A 77 -3.45 -4.17 30.30
CA SER A 77 -2.84 -3.20 29.38
C SER A 77 -1.91 -3.86 28.36
N ILE A 78 -1.07 -4.81 28.78
CA ILE A 78 -0.21 -5.58 27.87
C ILE A 78 -1.06 -6.42 26.91
N TRP A 79 -2.14 -7.05 27.39
CA TRP A 79 -3.04 -7.83 26.56
C TRP A 79 -3.76 -6.97 25.52
N LEU A 80 -4.28 -5.81 25.91
CA LEU A 80 -4.90 -4.84 25.00
C LEU A 80 -3.91 -4.29 23.96
N ALA A 81 -2.68 -3.96 24.38
CA ALA A 81 -1.63 -3.49 23.47
C ALA A 81 -1.26 -4.56 22.42
N ARG A 82 -1.11 -5.82 22.86
CA ARG A 82 -0.86 -6.96 21.96
C ARG A 82 -2.03 -7.21 20.99
N ARG A 83 -3.27 -7.07 21.46
CA ARG A 83 -4.46 -7.19 20.61
C ARG A 83 -4.48 -6.11 19.54
N LYS A 84 -4.31 -4.85 19.94
CA LYS A 84 -4.30 -3.71 19.01
C LYS A 84 -3.22 -3.84 17.95
N SER A 85 -1.98 -4.16 18.35
CA SER A 85 -0.87 -4.35 17.42
C SER A 85 -1.14 -5.46 16.38
N ARG A 86 -1.78 -6.57 16.78
CA ARG A 86 -2.15 -7.63 15.84
C ARG A 86 -3.27 -7.25 14.88
N GLU A 87 -4.27 -6.53 15.37
CA GLU A 87 -5.37 -6.04 14.51
C GLU A 87 -4.81 -5.06 13.45
N GLU A 88 -3.88 -4.20 13.84
CA GLU A 88 -3.17 -3.28 12.94
C GLU A 88 -2.32 -4.04 11.90
N GLU A 89 -1.56 -5.05 12.33
CA GLU A 89 -0.76 -5.90 11.43
C GLU A 89 -1.63 -6.63 10.39
N ILE A 90 -2.71 -7.28 10.84
CA ILE A 90 -3.69 -7.93 9.95
C ILE A 90 -4.30 -6.91 8.99
N GLY A 91 -4.59 -5.70 9.47
CA GLY A 91 -5.08 -4.59 8.64
C GLY A 91 -4.09 -4.23 7.53
N ARG A 92 -2.81 -4.05 7.87
CA ARG A 92 -1.74 -3.76 6.89
C ARG A 92 -1.60 -4.85 5.85
N LEU A 93 -1.60 -6.12 6.26
CA LEU A 93 -1.50 -7.25 5.35
C LEU A 93 -2.70 -7.34 4.40
N ARG A 94 -3.92 -7.12 4.91
CA ARG A 94 -5.12 -7.06 4.08
C ARG A 94 -5.01 -6.00 3.00
N THR A 95 -4.57 -4.80 3.37
CA THR A 95 -4.35 -3.71 2.41
C THR A 95 -3.30 -4.09 1.38
N ALA A 96 -2.14 -4.59 1.80
CA ALA A 96 -1.07 -4.97 0.88
C ALA A 96 -1.49 -6.08 -0.12
N PHE A 97 -2.24 -7.09 0.34
CA PHE A 97 -2.77 -8.14 -0.55
C PHE A 97 -3.88 -7.62 -1.46
N ALA A 98 -4.68 -6.65 -1.02
CA ALA A 98 -5.69 -6.01 -1.86
C ALA A 98 -5.02 -5.14 -2.94
N GLU A 99 -3.96 -4.40 -2.61
CA GLU A 99 -3.17 -3.61 -3.56
C GLU A 99 -2.50 -4.49 -4.63
N ALA A 100 -1.98 -5.66 -4.23
CA ALA A 100 -1.48 -6.65 -5.18
C ALA A 100 -2.58 -7.08 -6.17
N PHE A 101 -3.79 -7.38 -5.66
CA PHE A 101 -4.92 -7.72 -6.53
C PHE A 101 -5.37 -6.54 -7.41
N ALA A 102 -5.26 -5.31 -6.93
CA ALA A 102 -5.54 -4.11 -7.72
C ALA A 102 -4.55 -3.95 -8.88
N ALA A 103 -3.26 -4.21 -8.67
CA ALA A 103 -2.25 -4.20 -9.73
C ALA A 103 -2.52 -5.27 -10.80
N HIS A 104 -2.94 -6.48 -10.40
CA HIS A 104 -3.45 -7.52 -11.31
C HIS A 104 -4.60 -7.01 -12.17
N ASN A 105 -5.64 -6.44 -11.55
CA ASN A 105 -6.80 -5.92 -12.29
C ASN A 105 -6.42 -4.77 -13.23
N ALA A 106 -5.53 -3.87 -12.82
CA ALA A 106 -5.06 -2.79 -13.68
C ALA A 106 -4.39 -3.34 -14.96
N TYR A 107 -3.56 -4.38 -14.85
CA TYR A 107 -2.98 -5.03 -16.02
C TYR A 107 -4.04 -5.72 -16.89
N LYS A 108 -5.00 -6.39 -16.25
CA LYS A 108 -6.13 -7.09 -16.90
C LYS A 108 -7.00 -6.15 -17.74
N GLU A 109 -7.08 -4.87 -17.39
CA GLU A 109 -7.83 -3.84 -18.13
C GLU A 109 -7.10 -3.29 -19.37
N MET A 110 -5.78 -3.47 -19.48
CA MET A 110 -4.99 -2.88 -20.56
C MET A 110 -5.38 -3.32 -21.99
N PRO A 111 -5.76 -4.59 -22.27
CA PRO A 111 -6.29 -4.97 -23.57
C PRO A 111 -7.46 -4.07 -24.02
N TYR A 112 -8.37 -3.77 -23.09
CA TYR A 112 -9.53 -2.92 -23.37
C TYR A 112 -9.13 -1.46 -23.54
N ALA A 113 -8.21 -0.95 -22.72
CA ALA A 113 -7.68 0.41 -22.85
C ALA A 113 -7.01 0.63 -24.22
N ILE A 114 -6.25 -0.36 -24.70
CA ILE A 114 -5.64 -0.33 -26.04
C ILE A 114 -6.70 -0.38 -27.13
N ARG A 115 -7.75 -1.20 -26.95
CA ARG A 115 -8.83 -1.31 -27.93
C ARG A 115 -9.61 -0.01 -28.09
N ARG A 116 -9.78 0.73 -26.99
CA ARG A 116 -10.47 2.04 -26.88
C ARG A 116 -9.53 3.24 -27.04
N ARG A 117 -8.30 3.04 -27.52
CA ARG A 117 -7.37 4.14 -27.79
C ARG A 117 -7.98 5.12 -28.79
N ARG A 118 -7.64 6.40 -28.67
CA ARG A 118 -8.14 7.42 -29.58
C ARG A 118 -7.47 7.31 -30.96
N SER A 119 -8.25 7.40 -32.03
CA SER A 119 -7.74 7.34 -33.41
C SER A 119 -7.16 8.68 -33.91
N ASP A 120 -7.60 9.80 -33.34
CA ASP A 120 -7.21 11.16 -33.70
C ASP A 120 -5.81 11.57 -33.19
N ALA A 121 -5.27 10.88 -32.18
CA ALA A 121 -3.99 11.18 -31.53
C ALA A 121 -3.14 9.92 -31.30
N ALA A 122 -2.92 9.14 -32.37
CA ALA A 122 -2.30 7.83 -32.28
C ALA A 122 -0.88 7.81 -31.65
N PRO A 123 0.05 8.74 -31.99
CA PRO A 123 1.38 8.78 -31.36
C PRO A 123 1.31 9.04 -29.85
N GLU A 124 0.50 10.01 -29.42
CA GLU A 124 0.35 10.39 -28.02
C GLU A 124 -0.29 9.27 -27.20
N GLU A 125 -1.30 8.59 -27.76
CA GLU A 125 -1.94 7.44 -27.12
C GLU A 125 -0.98 6.27 -26.91
N ARG A 126 -0.06 6.01 -27.88
CA ARG A 126 0.97 4.98 -27.72
C ARG A 126 1.90 5.27 -26.55
N VAL A 127 2.34 6.53 -26.41
CA VAL A 127 3.17 6.94 -25.27
C VAL A 127 2.40 6.78 -23.96
N ARG A 128 1.17 7.33 -23.88
CA ARG A 128 0.33 7.25 -22.68
C ARG A 128 0.10 5.81 -22.22
N LEU A 129 -0.29 4.93 -23.14
CA LEU A 129 -0.57 3.52 -22.84
C LEU A 129 0.70 2.75 -22.46
N SER A 130 1.83 3.03 -23.10
CA SER A 130 3.12 2.39 -22.79
C SER A 130 3.63 2.80 -21.40
N GLU A 131 3.51 4.08 -21.05
CA GLU A 131 3.87 4.59 -19.73
C GLU A 131 2.97 4.01 -18.63
N THR A 132 1.66 3.97 -18.86
CA THR A 132 0.70 3.34 -17.95
C THR A 132 1.04 1.86 -17.75
N LEU A 133 1.34 1.14 -18.84
CA LEU A 133 1.73 -0.27 -18.77
C LEU A 133 3.02 -0.48 -17.98
N ARG A 134 4.01 0.39 -18.18
CA ARG A 134 5.29 0.34 -17.46
C ARG A 134 5.09 0.49 -15.96
N GLU A 135 4.26 1.44 -15.54
CA GLU A 135 3.91 1.63 -14.13
C GLU A 135 3.22 0.39 -13.55
N ILE A 136 2.21 -0.14 -14.24
CA ILE A 136 1.50 -1.36 -13.81
C ILE A 136 2.47 -2.55 -13.70
N GLN A 137 3.37 -2.73 -14.66
CA GLN A 137 4.38 -3.81 -14.61
C GLN A 137 5.34 -3.64 -13.43
N GLY A 138 5.71 -2.40 -13.09
CA GLY A 138 6.44 -2.06 -11.88
C GLY A 138 5.69 -2.51 -10.62
N ASN A 139 4.41 -2.14 -10.51
CA ASN A 139 3.55 -2.50 -9.38
C ASN A 139 3.38 -4.03 -9.25
N LEU A 140 3.17 -4.74 -10.36
CA LEU A 140 3.12 -6.20 -10.35
C LEU A 140 4.41 -6.81 -9.81
N SER A 141 5.56 -6.29 -10.25
CA SER A 141 6.89 -6.79 -9.83
C SER A 141 7.16 -6.52 -8.35
N TYR A 142 6.78 -5.33 -7.87
CA TYR A 142 6.81 -4.97 -6.46
C TYR A 142 5.98 -5.95 -5.61
N HIS A 143 4.72 -6.17 -5.99
CA HIS A 143 3.83 -7.06 -5.23
C HIS A 143 4.22 -8.54 -5.36
N LEU A 144 4.84 -8.98 -6.45
CA LEU A 144 5.42 -10.33 -6.55
C LEU A 144 6.50 -10.57 -5.49
N ALA A 145 7.41 -9.61 -5.32
CA ALA A 145 8.45 -9.71 -4.30
C ALA A 145 7.85 -9.62 -2.89
N TRP A 146 6.98 -8.63 -2.66
CA TRP A 146 6.39 -8.39 -1.35
C TRP A 146 5.55 -9.56 -0.84
N THR A 147 4.63 -10.08 -1.67
CA THR A 147 3.74 -11.18 -1.27
C THR A 147 4.51 -12.45 -0.90
N LYS A 148 5.63 -12.73 -1.58
CA LYS A 148 6.52 -13.85 -1.24
C LYS A 148 7.23 -13.68 0.10
N ILE A 149 7.60 -12.45 0.45
CA ILE A 149 8.23 -12.13 1.75
C ILE A 149 7.22 -12.34 2.89
N GLU A 150 5.97 -11.90 2.69
CA GLU A 150 4.93 -11.99 3.73
C GLU A 150 4.39 -13.41 3.93
N SER A 151 4.23 -14.16 2.84
CA SER A 151 3.68 -15.51 2.89
C SER A 151 4.01 -16.29 1.64
N GLU A 152 4.81 -17.36 1.77
CA GLU A 152 5.19 -18.22 0.65
C GLU A 152 3.97 -18.78 -0.09
N THR A 153 2.91 -19.18 0.63
CA THR A 153 1.68 -19.71 0.03
C THR A 153 0.92 -18.65 -0.77
N VAL A 154 0.80 -17.42 -0.23
CA VAL A 154 0.12 -16.32 -0.94
C VAL A 154 0.96 -15.85 -2.13
N GLY A 155 2.27 -15.70 -1.93
CA GLY A 155 3.22 -15.31 -2.96
C GLY A 155 3.24 -16.28 -4.14
N LYS A 156 3.18 -17.60 -3.88
CA LYS A 156 3.07 -18.61 -4.94
C LYS A 156 1.75 -18.48 -5.72
N ALA A 157 0.62 -18.34 -5.02
CA ALA A 157 -0.68 -18.18 -5.68
C ALA A 157 -0.75 -16.88 -6.52
N TYR A 158 -0.14 -15.79 -6.03
CA TYR A 158 -0.05 -14.53 -6.77
C TYR A 158 0.89 -14.63 -7.97
N GLU A 159 2.01 -15.33 -7.84
CA GLU A 159 2.93 -15.60 -8.93
C GLU A 159 2.27 -16.39 -10.07
N GLU A 160 1.58 -17.48 -9.74
CA GLU A 160 0.82 -18.27 -10.72
C GLU A 160 -0.23 -17.42 -11.43
N LEU A 161 -0.98 -16.60 -10.68
CA LEU A 161 -1.95 -15.66 -11.22
C LEU A 161 -1.31 -14.65 -12.20
N VAL A 162 -0.20 -14.01 -11.81
CA VAL A 162 0.48 -13.01 -12.65
C VAL A 162 1.12 -13.64 -13.88
N GLN A 163 1.64 -14.87 -13.77
CA GLN A 163 2.18 -15.60 -14.92
C GLN A 163 1.09 -15.85 -15.96
N GLU A 164 -0.08 -16.33 -15.54
CA GLU A 164 -1.19 -16.58 -16.46
C GLU A 164 -1.81 -15.28 -16.99
N LEU A 165 -1.87 -14.24 -16.16
CA LEU A 165 -2.28 -12.89 -16.57
C LEU A 165 -1.40 -12.36 -17.72
N ARG A 166 -0.08 -12.47 -17.59
CA ARG A 166 0.85 -12.00 -18.62
C ARG A 166 0.70 -12.77 -19.94
N LYS A 167 0.39 -14.07 -19.88
CA LYS A 167 0.14 -14.88 -21.08
C LYS A 167 -1.18 -14.46 -21.75
N THR A 168 -2.28 -14.47 -20.99
CA THR A 168 -3.63 -14.27 -21.51
C THR A 168 -3.89 -12.81 -21.88
N ALA A 169 -3.75 -11.89 -20.93
CA ALA A 169 -3.94 -10.47 -21.18
C ALA A 169 -2.85 -9.92 -22.11
N GLY A 170 -1.59 -10.38 -21.99
CA GLY A 170 -0.53 -9.97 -22.92
C GLY A 170 -0.83 -10.34 -24.37
N ALA A 171 -1.34 -11.55 -24.63
CA ALA A 171 -1.80 -11.95 -25.96
C ALA A 171 -2.99 -11.07 -26.44
N ALA A 172 -3.95 -10.79 -25.57
CA ALA A 172 -5.08 -9.91 -25.89
C ALA A 172 -4.65 -8.45 -26.17
N MET A 173 -3.64 -7.94 -25.45
CA MET A 173 -3.05 -6.62 -25.70
C MET A 173 -2.40 -6.54 -27.07
N HIS A 174 -1.68 -7.60 -27.46
CA HIS A 174 -1.08 -7.70 -28.79
C HIS A 174 -2.16 -7.66 -29.89
N ALA A 175 -3.19 -8.51 -29.79
CA ALA A 175 -4.31 -8.51 -30.72
C ALA A 175 -5.05 -7.15 -30.78
N ALA A 176 -5.19 -6.48 -29.63
CA ALA A 176 -5.82 -5.16 -29.55
C ALA A 176 -5.00 -4.06 -30.27
N TRP A 177 -3.67 -4.18 -30.29
CA TRP A 177 -2.80 -3.27 -31.04
C TRP A 177 -2.87 -3.48 -32.56
N GLU A 178 -3.01 -4.73 -33.00
CA GLU A 178 -3.14 -5.08 -34.41
C GLU A 178 -4.50 -4.67 -34.99
N ALA A 179 -5.56 -4.72 -34.18
CA ALA A 179 -6.89 -4.27 -34.59
C ALA A 179 -6.98 -2.73 -34.70
N PRO A 180 -7.73 -2.16 -35.66
CA PRO A 180 -7.92 -0.71 -35.77
C PRO A 180 -8.68 -0.15 -34.56
N PRO A 181 -8.42 1.08 -34.08
CA PRO A 181 -9.13 1.67 -32.94
C PRO A 181 -10.67 1.62 -33.05
N ILE A 182 -11.37 1.61 -31.91
CA ILE A 182 -12.83 1.73 -31.91
C ILE A 182 -13.23 3.18 -32.23
N GLU A 183 -14.13 3.36 -33.20
CA GLU A 183 -14.61 4.68 -33.63
C GLU A 183 -16.12 4.91 -33.39
N SER A 184 -16.86 3.90 -32.94
CA SER A 184 -18.30 4.01 -32.67
C SER A 184 -18.65 3.62 -31.24
N ASP A 185 -19.65 4.29 -30.67
CA ASP A 185 -20.17 4.00 -29.33
C ASP A 185 -20.67 2.56 -29.19
N THR A 186 -21.27 2.01 -30.26
CA THR A 186 -21.75 0.62 -30.28
C THR A 186 -20.63 -0.41 -30.14
N ALA A 187 -19.43 -0.09 -30.63
CA ALA A 187 -18.26 -0.96 -30.54
C ALA A 187 -17.52 -0.83 -29.20
N MET A 188 -17.91 0.12 -28.32
CA MET A 188 -17.30 0.29 -26.98
C MET A 188 -17.60 -0.87 -26.04
N ASN A 189 -18.69 -1.61 -26.28
CA ASN A 189 -19.00 -2.86 -25.61
C ASN A 189 -18.22 -4.00 -26.27
N ILE A 190 -17.08 -4.36 -25.68
CA ILE A 190 -16.18 -5.38 -26.22
C ILE A 190 -16.61 -6.75 -25.69
N PRO A 191 -17.08 -7.68 -26.54
CA PRO A 191 -17.56 -8.97 -26.10
C PRO A 191 -16.41 -9.90 -25.69
N PRO A 192 -16.67 -10.93 -24.86
CA PRO A 192 -15.66 -11.94 -24.50
C PRO A 192 -15.05 -12.66 -25.70
N ALA A 193 -15.78 -12.76 -26.83
CA ALA A 193 -15.27 -13.34 -28.07
C ALA A 193 -14.07 -12.57 -28.66
N GLN A 194 -13.88 -11.29 -28.31
CA GLN A 194 -12.72 -10.50 -28.73
C GLN A 194 -11.61 -10.48 -27.66
N ILE A 195 -12.00 -10.42 -26.38
CA ILE A 195 -11.06 -10.41 -25.26
C ILE A 195 -11.59 -11.40 -24.21
N ASP A 196 -11.08 -12.63 -24.26
CA ASP A 196 -11.39 -13.68 -23.29
C ASP A 196 -10.30 -13.75 -22.21
N LEU A 197 -10.70 -13.43 -20.98
CA LEU A 197 -9.84 -13.47 -19.79
C LEU A 197 -10.39 -14.45 -18.75
N SER A 198 -11.34 -15.32 -19.13
CA SER A 198 -12.00 -16.26 -18.23
C SER A 198 -11.04 -17.27 -17.60
N ALA A 199 -9.94 -17.60 -18.29
CA ALA A 199 -8.87 -18.45 -17.78
C ALA A 199 -8.23 -17.96 -16.47
N LEU A 200 -8.37 -16.67 -16.15
CA LEU A 200 -7.83 -16.08 -14.90
C LEU A 200 -8.72 -16.36 -13.68
N GLN A 201 -10.02 -16.61 -13.87
CA GLN A 201 -10.97 -16.70 -12.76
C GLN A 201 -10.63 -17.78 -11.72
N PRO A 202 -10.19 -19.00 -12.10
CA PRO A 202 -9.76 -20.01 -11.12
C PRO A 202 -8.56 -19.54 -10.30
N LEU A 203 -7.61 -18.84 -10.91
CA LEU A 203 -6.40 -18.34 -10.25
C LEU A 203 -6.68 -17.13 -9.35
N GLU A 204 -7.60 -16.24 -9.76
CA GLU A 204 -8.09 -15.15 -8.91
C GLU A 204 -8.75 -15.71 -7.65
N THR A 205 -9.55 -16.78 -7.81
CA THR A 205 -10.17 -17.49 -6.68
C THR A 205 -9.13 -18.15 -5.79
N ALA A 206 -8.11 -18.79 -6.37
CA ALA A 206 -7.02 -19.42 -5.63
C ALA A 206 -6.21 -18.41 -4.82
N TYR A 207 -5.88 -17.25 -5.39
CA TYR A 207 -5.20 -16.17 -4.70
C TYR A 207 -6.02 -15.65 -3.51
N ILE A 208 -7.31 -15.34 -3.70
CA ILE A 208 -8.20 -14.88 -2.63
C ILE A 208 -8.34 -15.94 -1.53
N ALA A 209 -8.43 -17.22 -1.90
CA ALA A 209 -8.48 -18.32 -0.96
C ALA A 209 -7.19 -18.43 -0.13
N ALA A 210 -6.02 -18.31 -0.76
CA ALA A 210 -4.71 -18.31 -0.09
C ALA A 210 -4.59 -17.14 0.89
N VAL A 211 -4.96 -15.92 0.47
CA VAL A 211 -4.98 -14.74 1.34
C VAL A 211 -5.89 -14.96 2.55
N ARG A 212 -7.12 -15.47 2.33
CA ARG A 212 -8.06 -15.75 3.42
C ARG A 212 -7.53 -16.80 4.38
N ALA A 213 -6.92 -17.87 3.88
CA ALA A 213 -6.31 -18.91 4.70
C ALA A 213 -5.18 -18.33 5.55
N HIS A 214 -4.25 -17.60 4.93
CA HIS A 214 -3.13 -16.97 5.63
C HIS A 214 -3.61 -16.00 6.73
N LEU A 215 -4.54 -15.08 6.43
CA LEU A 215 -5.08 -14.15 7.42
C LEU A 215 -5.85 -14.84 8.56
N ARG A 216 -6.44 -16.01 8.33
CA ARG A 216 -7.08 -16.81 9.40
C ARG A 216 -6.06 -17.47 10.33
N THR A 217 -4.87 -17.79 9.85
CA THR A 217 -3.80 -18.33 10.72
C THR A 217 -3.29 -17.30 11.72
N LEU A 218 -3.34 -16.01 11.36
CA LEU A 218 -2.94 -14.89 12.21
C LEU A 218 -4.00 -14.53 13.27
N LYS A 219 -5.24 -15.00 13.10
CA LYS A 219 -6.30 -14.79 14.10
C LYS A 219 -6.09 -15.71 15.31
N PRO A 220 -6.22 -15.19 16.55
CA PRO A 220 -6.03 -16.00 17.75
C PRO A 220 -7.12 -17.08 17.88
N TRP A 221 -6.78 -18.16 18.59
CA TRP A 221 -7.63 -19.34 18.74
C TRP A 221 -9.00 -19.02 19.38
N TRP A 222 -9.08 -18.01 20.25
CA TRP A 222 -10.33 -17.56 20.89
C TRP A 222 -11.23 -16.70 20.00
N SER A 223 -10.81 -16.40 18.77
CA SER A 223 -11.59 -15.65 17.77
C SER A 223 -12.15 -16.53 16.65
N ARG A 224 -12.02 -17.85 16.80
CA ARG A 224 -12.52 -18.87 15.89
C ARG A 224 -13.94 -19.28 16.26
#